data_AF-A0A7S3GRI7-F1
#
_entry.id   AF-A0A7S3GRI7-F1
#
_cell.length_a   1.000
_cell.length_b   1.000
_cell.length_c   1.000
_cell.angle_alpha   90.00
_cell.angle_beta   90.00
_cell.angle_gamma   90.00
#
_symmetry.space_group_name_H-M   'P 1'
#
loop_
_entity.id
_entity.type
_entity.pdbx_description
1 polymer ?
#
loop_
_entity_poly.entity_id
_entity_poly.type
_entity_poly.pdbx_seq_one_letter_code
_entity_poly.pdbx_strand_id
1 'polypeptide(L)'
;ENRADLTKEAGPGSVALVAKLGGQKWKAMSDVAKKPFEAKAAVAKQEYEKKMAEFVAAGGVKGKRKAEKAAKKTGGESKKAKKDARAASGQPKRPPSGYWLYVTEKRESFEKEAGSKKGPVIAKMAGAKWKAMSDAQKKPYE
;
A
#
# COMPACT_ATOMS: atom_id res chain seq x y z
N GLU A 1 0.44 6.63 23.27
CA GLU A 1 0.85 7.98 23.69
C GLU A 1 2.14 8.41 22.99
N ASN A 2 3.27 7.73 23.19
CA ASN A 2 4.55 8.05 22.52
C ASN A 2 4.51 8.23 20.98
N ARG A 3 3.62 7.53 20.26
CA ARG A 3 3.50 7.65 18.80
C ARG A 3 2.96 9.02 18.37
N ALA A 4 2.04 9.61 19.13
CA ALA A 4 1.47 10.91 18.83
C ALA A 4 2.51 12.02 18.99
N ASP A 5 3.32 11.95 20.06
CA ASP A 5 4.40 12.91 20.31
C ASP A 5 5.55 12.75 19.31
N LEU A 6 5.90 11.52 18.96
CA LEU A 6 6.85 11.24 17.87
C LEU A 6 6.36 11.73 16.51
N THR A 7 5.05 11.76 16.26
CA THR A 7 4.46 12.26 15.01
C THR A 7 4.44 13.79 14.97
N LYS A 8 4.27 14.45 16.13
CA LYS A 8 4.41 15.91 16.27
C LYS A 8 5.87 16.35 16.07
N GLU A 9 6.84 15.62 16.62
CA GLU A 9 8.28 15.92 16.47
C GLU A 9 8.83 15.59 15.07
N ALA A 10 8.35 14.52 14.42
CA ALA A 10 8.81 14.11 13.10
C ALA A 10 8.18 14.89 11.93
N GLY A 11 7.15 15.69 12.20
CA GLY A 11 6.30 16.34 11.20
C GLY A 11 5.26 15.39 10.56
N PRO A 12 4.08 15.91 10.16
CA PRO A 12 3.01 15.11 9.59
C PRO A 12 3.44 14.45 8.27
N GLY A 13 3.32 13.11 8.21
CA GLY A 13 3.51 12.33 6.98
C GLY A 13 4.82 11.54 6.88
N SER A 14 5.79 11.75 7.77
CA SER A 14 7.05 11.00 7.73
C SER A 14 7.07 9.78 8.65
N VAL A 15 6.36 8.72 8.25
CA VAL A 15 6.32 7.43 8.98
C VAL A 15 7.73 6.85 9.18
N ALA A 16 8.64 7.08 8.23
CA ALA A 16 10.03 6.64 8.33
C ALA A 16 10.81 7.38 9.42
N LEU A 17 10.61 8.70 9.57
CA LEU A 17 11.24 9.47 10.65
C LEU A 17 10.64 9.12 12.01
N VAL A 18 9.32 8.93 12.10
CA VAL A 18 8.64 8.47 13.32
C VAL A 18 9.20 7.11 13.78
N ALA A 19 9.44 6.19 12.84
CA ALA A 19 10.04 4.89 13.15
C ALA A 19 11.50 5.01 13.63
N LYS A 20 12.30 5.86 12.98
CA LYS A 20 13.70 6.12 13.38
C LYS A 20 13.79 6.78 14.76
N LEU A 21 13.00 7.82 15.00
CA LEU A 21 12.94 8.53 16.29
C LEU A 21 12.39 7.61 17.40
N GLY A 22 11.37 6.80 17.10
CA GLY A 22 10.85 5.82 18.05
C GLY A 22 11.89 4.78 18.47
N GLY A 23 12.68 4.28 17.52
CA GLY A 23 13.79 3.36 17.82
C GLY A 23 14.91 4.01 18.64
N GLN A 24 15.25 5.26 18.34
CA GLN A 24 16.23 6.04 19.11
C GLN A 24 15.75 6.32 20.54
N LYS A 25 14.49 6.76 20.72
CA LYS A 25 13.90 6.95 22.06
C LYS A 25 13.86 5.65 22.84
N TRP A 26 13.46 4.53 22.22
CA TRP A 26 13.50 3.22 22.88
C TRP A 26 14.92 2.83 23.33
N LYS A 27 15.93 3.06 22.49
CA LYS A 27 17.33 2.77 22.87
C LYS A 27 17.82 3.67 24.02
N ALA A 28 17.40 4.93 24.05
CA ALA A 28 17.76 5.91 25.07
C ALA A 28 16.97 5.75 26.39
N MET A 29 15.85 5.02 26.40
CA MET A 29 15.13 4.73 27.66
C MET A 29 15.96 3.80 28.55
N SER A 30 16.04 4.14 29.84
CA SER A 30 16.69 3.31 30.86
C SER A 30 15.92 2.03 31.13
N ASP A 31 16.59 1.00 31.64
CA ASP A 31 15.97 -0.30 31.91
C ASP A 31 14.82 -0.19 32.92
N VAL A 32 14.85 0.81 33.81
CA VAL A 32 13.75 1.11 34.75
C VAL A 32 12.50 1.60 34.01
N ALA A 33 12.67 2.42 32.97
CA ALA A 33 11.55 2.88 32.13
C ALA A 33 11.05 1.78 31.17
N LYS A 34 11.90 0.82 30.80
CA LYS A 34 11.54 -0.34 29.97
C LYS A 34 10.86 -1.46 30.75
N LYS A 35 11.18 -1.66 32.04
CA LYS A 35 10.58 -2.69 32.91
C LYS A 35 9.05 -2.82 32.81
N PRO A 36 8.23 -1.75 32.89
CA PRO A 36 6.77 -1.90 32.75
C PRO A 36 6.35 -2.34 31.34
N PHE A 37 7.12 -2.00 30.31
CA PHE A 37 6.86 -2.47 28.95
C PHE A 37 7.28 -3.93 28.75
N GLU A 38 8.36 -4.37 29.38
CA GLU A 38 8.78 -5.77 29.37
C GLU A 38 7.79 -6.65 30.14
N ALA A 39 7.29 -6.20 31.28
CA ALA A 39 6.23 -6.89 32.02
C ALA A 39 4.95 -7.00 31.17
N LYS A 40 4.53 -5.90 30.52
CA LYS A 40 3.39 -5.92 29.58
C LYS A 40 3.66 -6.84 28.37
N ALA A 41 4.88 -6.88 27.87
CA ALA A 41 5.26 -7.78 26.78
C ALA A 41 5.24 -9.25 27.22
N ALA A 42 5.64 -9.56 28.46
CA ALA A 42 5.56 -10.90 29.04
C ALA A 42 4.09 -11.35 29.19
N VAL A 43 3.22 -10.49 29.73
CA VAL A 43 1.77 -10.78 29.82
C VAL A 43 1.16 -10.97 28.44
N ALA A 44 1.47 -10.08 27.49
CA ALA A 44 0.98 -10.20 26.11
C ALA A 44 1.49 -11.48 25.42
N LYS A 45 2.72 -11.91 25.72
CA LYS A 45 3.28 -13.18 25.24
C LYS A 45 2.53 -14.38 25.80
N GLN A 46 2.25 -14.38 27.10
CA GLN A 46 1.46 -15.45 27.73
C GLN A 46 0.03 -15.50 27.19
N GLU A 47 -0.62 -14.36 27.00
CA GLU A 47 -1.93 -14.30 26.34
C GLU A 47 -1.88 -14.80 24.90
N TYR A 48 -0.85 -14.42 24.15
CA TYR A 48 -0.65 -14.89 22.79
C TYR A 48 -0.45 -16.40 22.73
N GLU A 49 0.34 -16.97 23.65
CA GLU A 49 0.57 -18.41 23.75
C GLU A 49 -0.72 -19.15 24.10
N LYS A 50 -1.53 -18.66 25.05
CA LYS A 50 -2.86 -19.22 25.36
C LYS A 50 -3.79 -19.17 24.16
N LYS A 51 -3.95 -17.99 23.53
CA LYS A 51 -4.79 -17.80 22.33
C LYS A 51 -4.30 -18.64 21.15
N MET A 52 -2.98 -18.83 21.01
CA MET A 52 -2.40 -19.72 19.99
C MET A 52 -2.66 -21.19 20.30
N ALA A 53 -2.58 -21.60 21.56
CA ALA A 53 -2.91 -22.96 21.98
C ALA A 53 -4.39 -23.26 21.73
N GLU A 54 -5.29 -22.34 22.10
CA GLU A 54 -6.73 -22.42 21.78
C GLU A 54 -6.98 -22.46 20.27
N PHE A 55 -6.28 -21.60 19.50
CA PHE A 55 -6.39 -21.61 18.04
C PHE A 55 -5.94 -22.95 17.45
N VAL A 56 -4.83 -23.51 17.93
CA VAL A 56 -4.34 -24.82 17.46
C VAL A 56 -5.27 -25.96 17.90
N ALA A 57 -5.78 -25.92 19.14
CA ALA A 57 -6.75 -26.88 19.66
C ALA A 57 -8.09 -26.84 18.90
N ALA A 58 -8.52 -25.67 18.44
CA ALA A 58 -9.67 -25.48 17.57
C ALA A 58 -9.41 -25.86 16.09
N GLY A 59 -8.30 -26.54 15.79
CA GLY A 59 -7.93 -26.99 14.44
C GLY A 59 -7.21 -25.95 13.58
N GLY A 60 -6.79 -24.84 14.17
CA GLY A 60 -6.04 -23.78 13.51
C GLY A 60 -4.57 -24.15 13.28
N VAL A 61 -4.17 -24.31 12.01
CA VAL A 61 -2.77 -24.59 11.67
C VAL A 61 -1.93 -23.31 11.70
N LYS A 62 -0.92 -23.27 12.57
CA LYS A 62 0.02 -22.14 12.66
C LYS A 62 0.69 -21.91 11.30
N GLY A 63 0.61 -20.68 10.80
CA GLY A 63 1.18 -20.32 9.50
C GLY A 63 0.29 -20.65 8.28
N LYS A 64 -0.85 -21.34 8.44
CA LYS A 64 -1.79 -21.62 7.34
C LYS A 64 -2.21 -20.35 6.60
N ARG A 65 -2.55 -19.28 7.32
CA ARG A 65 -2.88 -17.97 6.72
C ARG A 65 -1.73 -17.37 5.90
N LYS A 66 -0.48 -17.55 6.36
CA LYS A 66 0.71 -17.06 5.65
C LYS A 66 0.96 -17.92 4.41
N ALA A 67 0.82 -19.23 4.53
CA ALA A 67 0.92 -20.19 3.43
C ALA A 67 -0.17 -19.96 2.37
N GLU A 68 -1.42 -19.75 2.78
CA GLU A 68 -2.55 -19.46 1.90
C GLU A 68 -2.38 -18.10 1.21
N LYS A 69 -1.88 -17.08 1.92
CA LYS A 69 -1.54 -15.79 1.31
C LYS A 69 -0.37 -15.89 0.33
N ALA A 70 0.63 -16.74 0.62
CA ALA A 70 1.74 -17.02 -0.29
C ALA A 70 1.24 -17.78 -1.53
N ALA A 71 0.43 -18.83 -1.33
CA ALA A 71 -0.21 -19.60 -2.38
C ALA A 71 -1.15 -18.75 -3.25
N LYS A 72 -1.88 -17.78 -2.67
CA LYS A 72 -2.70 -16.82 -3.45
C LYS A 72 -1.85 -15.84 -4.26
N LYS A 73 -0.62 -15.54 -3.81
CA LYS A 73 0.34 -14.71 -4.55
C LYS A 73 1.04 -15.48 -5.67
N THR A 74 1.22 -16.79 -5.53
CA THR A 74 1.91 -17.64 -6.52
C THR A 74 0.96 -18.35 -7.48
N GLY A 75 -0.22 -18.78 -7.01
CA GLY A 75 -1.24 -19.51 -7.79
C GLY A 75 -2.12 -18.61 -8.65
N GLY A 76 -2.18 -17.32 -8.37
CA GLY A 76 -2.56 -16.34 -9.39
C GLY A 76 -1.34 -16.02 -10.21
N GLU A 77 -1.28 -16.48 -11.46
CA GLU A 77 -0.26 -16.09 -12.42
C GLU A 77 -0.04 -14.58 -12.30
N SER A 78 1.13 -14.18 -11.81
CA SER A 78 1.33 -12.80 -11.38
C SER A 78 1.00 -11.86 -12.54
N LYS A 79 0.43 -10.68 -12.28
CA LYS A 79 0.13 -9.70 -13.35
C LYS A 79 1.34 -9.46 -14.27
N LYS A 80 2.55 -9.63 -13.73
CA LYS A 80 3.81 -9.61 -14.49
C LYS A 80 3.95 -10.83 -15.40
N ALA A 81 3.81 -12.05 -14.90
CA ALA A 81 3.85 -13.28 -15.71
C ALA A 81 2.82 -13.28 -16.86
N LYS A 82 1.57 -12.87 -16.61
CA LYS A 82 0.55 -12.73 -17.67
C LYS A 82 0.92 -11.68 -18.71
N LYS A 83 1.53 -10.57 -18.29
CA LYS A 83 2.00 -9.51 -19.19
C LYS A 83 3.18 -9.99 -20.03
N ASP A 84 4.12 -10.72 -19.42
CA ASP A 84 5.31 -11.24 -20.07
C ASP A 84 4.95 -12.34 -21.07
N ALA A 85 4.02 -13.24 -20.72
CA ALA A 85 3.46 -14.25 -21.65
C ALA A 85 2.74 -13.60 -22.84
N ARG A 86 1.96 -12.54 -22.62
CA ARG A 86 1.30 -11.78 -23.70
C ARG A 86 2.30 -11.01 -24.58
N ALA A 87 3.40 -10.53 -24.00
CA ALA A 87 4.48 -9.90 -24.77
C ALA A 87 5.24 -10.94 -25.62
N ALA A 88 5.47 -12.14 -25.06
CA ALA A 88 6.12 -13.26 -25.73
C ALA A 88 5.24 -13.90 -26.82
N SER A 89 3.91 -13.80 -26.73
CA SER A 89 2.99 -14.36 -27.72
C SER A 89 2.93 -13.58 -29.04
N GLY A 90 3.73 -12.51 -29.20
CA GLY A 90 3.72 -11.67 -30.40
C GLY A 90 2.42 -10.89 -30.62
N GLN A 91 1.48 -10.94 -29.68
CA GLN A 91 0.18 -10.27 -29.82
C GLN A 91 0.38 -8.75 -29.74
N PRO A 92 -0.07 -7.97 -30.75
CA PRO A 92 0.03 -6.53 -30.70
C PRO A 92 -0.64 -5.95 -29.45
N LYS A 93 -0.08 -4.85 -28.93
CA LYS A 93 -0.74 -4.08 -27.87
C LYS A 93 -2.07 -3.57 -28.42
N ARG A 94 -3.11 -3.61 -27.57
CA ARG A 94 -4.40 -3.06 -27.94
C ARG A 94 -4.23 -1.55 -28.16
N PRO A 95 -4.91 -0.96 -29.16
CA PRO A 95 -4.89 0.47 -29.32
C PRO A 95 -5.35 1.15 -28.01
N PRO A 96 -4.76 2.28 -27.63
CA PRO A 96 -5.23 3.05 -26.49
C PRO A 96 -6.69 3.46 -26.74
N SER A 97 -7.53 3.35 -25.72
CA SER A 97 -8.89 3.90 -25.80
C SER A 97 -8.84 5.41 -25.89
N GLY A 98 -9.94 6.04 -26.34
CA GLY A 98 -10.04 7.50 -26.40
C GLY A 98 -9.70 8.23 -25.11
N TYR A 99 -10.24 7.73 -24.00
CA TYR A 99 -9.88 8.23 -22.68
C TYR A 99 -8.36 8.19 -22.41
N TRP A 100 -7.66 7.14 -22.85
CA TRP A 100 -6.22 7.01 -22.67
C TRP A 100 -5.45 8.00 -23.54
N LEU A 101 -5.89 8.24 -24.79
CA LEU A 101 -5.33 9.27 -25.67
C LEU A 101 -5.46 10.67 -25.04
N TYR A 102 -6.65 11.00 -24.54
CA TYR A 102 -6.90 12.24 -23.81
C TYR A 102 -6.01 12.39 -22.57
N VAL A 103 -5.90 11.35 -21.74
CA VAL A 103 -5.06 11.37 -20.53
C VAL A 103 -3.58 11.54 -20.89
N THR A 104 -3.11 10.93 -21.98
CA THR A 104 -1.72 11.08 -22.43
C THR A 104 -1.43 12.48 -22.96
N GLU A 105 -2.32 13.05 -23.78
CA GLU A 105 -2.14 14.40 -24.32
C GLU A 105 -2.23 15.48 -23.25
N LYS A 106 -3.14 15.32 -22.28
CA LYS A 106 -3.34 16.30 -21.21
C LYS A 106 -2.56 15.97 -19.95
N ARG A 107 -1.65 14.98 -19.99
CA ARG A 107 -0.93 14.51 -18.81
C ARG A 107 -0.15 15.63 -18.12
N GLU A 108 0.59 16.43 -18.87
CA GLU A 108 1.36 17.54 -18.31
C GLU A 108 0.47 18.61 -17.66
N SER A 109 -0.71 18.85 -18.23
CA SER A 109 -1.71 19.74 -17.65
C SER A 109 -2.22 19.18 -16.32
N PHE A 110 -2.52 17.87 -16.27
CA PHE A 110 -2.92 17.21 -15.03
C PHE A 110 -1.81 17.12 -14.00
N GLU A 111 -0.55 17.00 -14.41
CA GLU A 111 0.59 17.02 -13.49
C GLU A 111 0.77 18.40 -12.84
N LYS A 112 0.64 19.47 -13.64
CA LYS A 112 0.67 20.85 -13.14
C LYS A 112 -0.50 21.12 -12.20
N GLU A 113 -1.71 20.73 -12.58
CA GLU A 113 -2.91 20.98 -11.77
C GLU A 113 -3.00 20.09 -10.52
N ALA A 114 -2.53 18.84 -10.60
CA ALA A 114 -2.45 17.98 -9.43
C ALA A 114 -1.27 18.33 -8.50
N GLY A 115 -0.34 19.19 -8.95
CA GLY A 115 0.93 19.45 -8.26
C GLY A 115 1.73 18.17 -7.96
N SER A 116 1.46 17.09 -8.70
CA SER A 116 1.92 15.75 -8.36
C SER A 116 2.11 14.90 -9.61
N LYS A 117 3.32 14.35 -9.75
CA LYS A 117 3.66 13.36 -10.79
C LYS A 117 3.16 11.95 -10.47
N LYS A 118 2.38 11.79 -9.39
CA LYS A 118 1.86 10.49 -8.96
C LYS A 118 0.73 10.04 -9.88
N GLY A 119 0.99 8.99 -10.66
CA GLY A 119 0.03 8.39 -11.59
C GLY A 119 -1.40 8.19 -11.04
N PRO A 120 -1.60 7.68 -9.82
CA PRO A 120 -2.96 7.54 -9.25
C PRO A 120 -3.69 8.86 -9.01
N VAL A 121 -2.97 9.94 -8.67
CA VAL A 121 -3.55 11.27 -8.43
C VAL A 121 -3.97 11.88 -9.76
N ILE A 122 -3.09 11.84 -10.75
CA ILE A 122 -3.36 12.28 -12.12
C ILE A 122 -4.54 11.52 -12.72
N ALA A 123 -4.57 10.20 -12.59
CA ALA A 123 -5.64 9.36 -13.13
C ALA A 123 -7.01 9.66 -12.49
N LYS A 124 -7.06 9.96 -11.19
CA LYS A 124 -8.30 10.35 -10.50
C LYS A 124 -8.81 11.69 -11.02
N MET A 125 -7.92 12.67 -11.19
CA MET A 125 -8.26 14.00 -11.74
C MET A 125 -8.70 13.93 -13.20
N ALA A 126 -7.95 13.18 -14.02
CA ALA A 126 -8.25 12.98 -15.43
C ALA A 126 -9.59 12.26 -15.64
N GLY A 127 -9.89 11.25 -14.81
CA GLY A 127 -11.18 10.54 -14.86
C GLY A 127 -12.36 11.43 -14.48
N ALA A 128 -12.20 12.29 -13.47
CA ALA A 128 -13.23 13.26 -13.10
C ALA A 128 -13.48 14.28 -14.22
N LYS A 129 -12.40 14.81 -14.84
CA LYS A 129 -12.51 15.72 -15.97
C LYS A 129 -13.11 15.08 -17.21
N TRP A 130 -12.68 13.87 -17.56
CA TRP A 130 -13.25 13.12 -18.67
C TRP A 130 -14.75 12.89 -18.47
N LYS A 131 -15.20 12.56 -17.24
CA LYS A 131 -16.63 12.41 -16.96
C LYS A 131 -17.39 13.74 -17.09
N ALA A 132 -16.77 14.86 -16.74
CA ALA A 132 -17.34 16.20 -16.86
C ALA A 132 -17.27 16.79 -18.29
N MET A 133 -16.49 16.19 -19.20
CA MET A 133 -16.42 16.62 -20.60
C MET A 133 -17.69 16.24 -21.37
N SER A 134 -18.14 17.15 -22.25
CA SER A 134 -19.26 16.88 -23.16
C SER A 134 -18.86 15.91 -24.28
N ASP A 135 -19.85 15.31 -24.93
CA ASP A 135 -19.59 14.38 -26.04
C ASP A 135 -18.85 15.06 -27.20
N ALA A 136 -19.08 16.35 -27.41
CA ALA A 136 -18.33 17.16 -28.38
C ALA A 136 -16.83 17.27 -28.04
N GLN A 137 -16.46 17.30 -26.76
CA GLN A 137 -15.07 17.34 -26.31
C GLN A 137 -14.40 15.96 -26.28
N LYS A 138 -15.20 14.90 -26.20
CA LYS A 138 -14.75 13.51 -26.28
C LYS A 138 -14.63 12.99 -27.72
N LYS A 139 -15.36 13.59 -28.66
CA LYS A 139 -15.39 13.21 -30.09
C LYS A 139 -14.03 13.14 -30.79
N PRO A 140 -13.02 14.00 -30.50
CA PRO A 140 -11.67 13.85 -31.07
C PRO A 140 -10.91 12.63 -30.53
N TYR A 141 -11.43 12.01 -29.49
CA TYR A 141 -10.81 10.93 -28.75
C TYR A 141 -11.59 9.61 -28.88
N GLU A 142 -12.89 9.60 -29.16
CA GLU A 142 -13.66 8.38 -29.51
C GLU A 142 -13.21 7.75 -30.83
#